data_AF-A0A949K4N9-F1
#
_entry.id   AF-A0A949K4N9-F1
#
_cell.length_a   1.000
_cell.length_b   1.000
_cell.length_c   1.000
_cell.angle_alpha   90.00
_cell.angle_beta   90.00
_cell.angle_gamma   90.00
#
_symmetry.space_group_name_H-M   'P 1'
#
loop_
_entity.id
_entity.type
_entity.pdbx_description
1 polymer ?
#
loop_
_entity_poly.entity_id
_entity_poly.type
_entity_poly.pdbx_seq_one_letter_code
_entity_poly.pdbx_strand_id
1 'polypeptide(L)'
;MNDTCHITFHETECILIEENGYIFILPKNPEEIKRIRPHFEDKDFLLKYKGTLGYNSIAFVERMSFEMNHSIKLFPKYIVNRCHKDSFIAFEMTGETVDDFFSPSRYFFDRNRTENKDVVDVIYNNELAESWEIIFEEKPVSITLSFGDILRWGIASDLMLHPKLTVSFEQTSDITYIYRLYRVLVRFLQIIRYDTKCGKLRVDLLTTEQGHKSYNGYLRDLSLDQEKFYRSNHEVEYGCYRPYIQQFLQFAAQNTDYTFFHYPSEGLRFRGRDYSAVDYMNIFAAFEAECHANKDLFEKAEATKVQTIKDAIISQIEALPTQSLKQEDISFIENAKQRILQLGTQLGQTKKIINAYHVLHNALDGSVEYIFYLSEFRLKGHIQDKDIKTIATFLAGQRGAVAHGGFSSMFTDVDAQKIHFLEILTYAQMLKRVGLEDLDIERVIGAVFCCNYVLSQEQRI
;
A
#
# COMPACT_ATOMS: atom_id res chain seq x y z
N MET A 1 16.50 24.82 4.64
CA MET A 1 16.68 25.86 5.66
C MET A 1 16.42 25.18 6.99
N ASN A 2 17.40 25.20 7.88
CA ASN A 2 17.27 24.71 9.24
C ASN A 2 16.52 25.79 10.02
N ASP A 3 15.41 25.45 10.65
CA ASP A 3 14.68 26.40 11.49
C ASP A 3 15.30 26.43 12.89
N THR A 4 15.63 27.62 13.37
CA THR A 4 16.12 27.83 14.73
C THR A 4 15.22 28.82 15.45
N CYS A 5 14.70 28.45 16.62
CA CYS A 5 13.80 29.32 17.36
C CYS A 5 13.85 29.11 18.88
N HIS A 6 13.30 30.07 19.62
CA HIS A 6 13.09 29.94 21.05
C HIS A 6 11.72 29.32 21.33
N ILE A 7 11.69 28.29 22.18
CA ILE A 7 10.46 27.60 22.59
C ILE A 7 10.45 27.39 24.11
N THR A 8 9.26 27.14 24.65
CA THR A 8 9.11 26.59 26.00
C THR A 8 8.72 25.13 25.86
N PHE A 9 9.53 24.22 26.41
CA PHE A 9 9.29 22.78 26.37
C PHE A 9 9.28 22.23 27.79
N HIS A 10 8.15 21.67 28.23
CA HIS A 10 7.90 21.26 29.63
C HIS A 10 8.36 22.31 30.66
N GLU A 11 7.89 23.56 30.50
CA GLU A 11 8.20 24.69 31.39
C GLU A 11 9.68 25.10 31.44
N THR A 12 10.51 24.60 30.51
CA THR A 12 11.91 24.98 30.34
C THR A 12 12.08 25.83 29.08
N GLU A 13 12.81 26.94 29.19
CA GLU A 13 13.19 27.72 28.02
C GLU A 13 14.29 27.02 27.22
N CYS A 14 14.01 26.77 25.94
CA CYS A 14 14.90 26.03 25.06
C CYS A 14 15.16 26.78 23.75
N ILE A 15 16.24 26.38 23.09
CA ILE A 15 16.50 26.64 21.68
C ILE A 15 16.13 25.37 20.93
N LEU A 16 15.24 25.51 19.95
CA LEU A 16 14.90 24.47 18.99
C LEU A 16 15.75 24.65 17.74
N ILE A 17 16.33 23.56 17.24
CA ILE A 17 17.07 23.50 15.98
C ILE A 17 16.51 22.34 15.16
N GLU A 18 15.97 22.63 13.97
CA GLU A 18 15.56 21.60 13.02
C GLU A 18 16.71 21.31 12.03
N GLU A 19 17.24 20.09 12.05
CA GLU A 19 18.37 19.70 11.22
C GLU A 19 18.32 18.22 10.83
N ASN A 20 18.62 17.92 9.56
CA ASN A 20 18.73 16.54 9.03
C ASN A 20 17.52 15.64 9.30
N GLY A 21 16.30 16.20 9.28
CA GLY A 21 15.07 15.47 9.56
C GLY A 21 14.79 15.23 11.05
N TYR A 22 15.62 15.80 11.94
CA TYR A 22 15.43 15.76 13.39
C TYR A 22 15.13 17.16 13.93
N ILE A 23 14.59 17.20 15.14
CA ILE A 23 14.46 18.43 15.91
C ILE A 23 15.28 18.27 17.18
N PHE A 24 16.22 19.17 17.42
CA PHE A 24 17.03 19.22 18.64
C PHE A 24 16.48 20.31 19.57
N ILE A 25 16.30 19.96 20.83
CA ILE A 25 15.92 20.87 21.90
C ILE A 25 17.12 21.03 22.83
N LEU A 26 17.56 22.26 23.00
CA LEU A 26 18.68 22.66 23.85
C LEU A 26 18.15 23.56 24.98
N PRO A 27 18.10 23.09 26.24
CA PRO A 27 17.78 23.96 27.36
C PRO A 27 18.76 25.14 27.42
N LYS A 28 18.26 26.36 27.62
CA LYS A 28 19.13 27.54 27.79
C LYS A 28 20.05 27.39 29.01
N ASN A 29 19.54 26.76 30.06
CA ASN A 29 20.29 26.39 31.25
C ASN A 29 20.40 24.86 31.34
N PRO A 30 21.59 24.27 31.21
CA PRO A 30 21.78 22.81 31.25
C PRO A 30 21.22 22.13 32.51
N GLU A 31 21.19 22.81 33.66
CA GLU A 31 20.65 22.25 34.91
C GLU A 31 19.13 22.07 34.89
N GLU A 32 18.41 22.84 34.07
CA GLU A 32 16.95 22.76 33.93
C GLU A 32 16.49 21.49 33.22
N ILE A 33 17.42 20.73 32.63
CA ILE A 33 17.10 19.44 32.02
C ILE A 33 16.47 18.45 33.00
N LYS A 34 16.69 18.61 34.31
CA LYS A 34 16.04 17.81 35.36
C LYS A 34 14.51 17.92 35.31
N ARG A 35 13.96 19.01 34.78
CA ARG A 35 12.51 19.21 34.59
C ARG A 35 11.96 18.47 33.37
N ILE A 36 12.79 18.25 32.35
CA ILE A 36 12.40 17.55 31.12
C ILE A 36 12.58 16.03 31.26
N ARG A 37 13.53 15.57 32.09
CA ARG A 37 13.80 14.14 32.33
C ARG A 37 12.56 13.26 32.59
N PRO A 38 11.55 13.68 33.38
CA PRO A 38 10.34 12.89 33.60
C PRO A 38 9.52 12.60 32.34
N HIS A 39 9.71 13.38 31.28
CA HIS A 39 8.96 13.33 30.03
C HIS A 39 9.70 12.60 28.90
N PHE A 40 10.84 11.96 29.19
CA PHE A 40 11.66 11.28 28.17
C PHE A 40 10.99 10.06 27.54
N GLU A 41 10.00 9.49 28.22
CA GLU A 41 9.21 8.40 27.70
C GLU A 41 7.97 8.88 26.91
N ASP A 42 7.75 10.20 26.83
CA ASP A 42 6.64 10.76 26.05
C ASP A 42 6.83 10.40 24.58
N LYS A 43 5.74 9.93 23.98
CA LYS A 43 5.65 9.50 22.58
C LYS A 43 4.40 10.09 21.97
N ASP A 44 4.39 10.15 20.64
CA ASP A 44 3.22 10.52 19.84
C ASP A 44 2.56 11.85 20.25
N PHE A 45 3.36 12.92 20.31
CA PHE A 45 2.89 14.27 20.69
C PHE A 45 3.12 15.31 19.60
N LEU A 46 2.33 16.40 19.65
CA LEU A 46 2.46 17.53 18.74
C LEU A 46 3.31 18.64 19.39
N LEU A 47 4.40 19.02 18.71
CA LEU A 47 5.23 20.15 19.06
C LEU A 47 4.90 21.35 18.16
N LYS A 48 4.37 22.42 18.76
CA LYS A 48 4.12 23.70 18.07
C LYS A 48 5.28 24.67 18.32
N TYR A 49 5.78 25.29 17.27
CA TYR A 49 6.87 26.28 17.36
C TYR A 49 6.74 27.35 16.27
N LYS A 50 7.46 28.47 16.43
CA LYS A 50 7.55 29.52 15.41
C LYS A 50 8.91 29.44 14.73
N GLY A 51 8.93 29.17 13.44
CA GLY A 51 10.17 29.09 12.66
C GLY A 51 10.91 30.43 12.56
N THR A 52 12.04 30.43 11.85
CA THR A 52 12.97 31.57 11.76
C THR A 52 12.31 32.84 11.16
N LEU A 53 11.24 32.67 10.38
CA LEU A 53 10.48 33.75 9.74
C LEU A 53 9.18 34.11 10.50
N GLY A 54 8.99 33.61 11.72
CA GLY A 54 7.84 33.90 12.57
C GLY A 54 6.56 33.14 12.22
N TYR A 55 6.57 32.31 11.18
CA TYR A 55 5.44 31.45 10.83
C TYR A 55 5.31 30.26 11.79
N ASN A 56 4.08 29.79 11.97
CA ASN A 56 3.80 28.63 12.81
C ASN A 56 4.24 27.34 12.10
N SER A 57 4.88 26.45 12.85
CA SER A 57 5.20 25.09 12.44
C SER A 57 4.72 24.11 13.49
N ILE A 58 4.32 22.92 13.04
CA ILE A 58 3.76 21.87 13.89
C ILE A 58 4.41 20.55 13.49
N ALA A 59 5.14 19.93 14.42
CA ALA A 59 5.77 18.62 14.23
C ALA A 59 5.06 17.56 15.04
N PHE A 60 4.78 16.40 14.45
CA PHE A 60 4.35 15.21 15.20
C PHE A 60 5.58 14.37 15.54
N VAL A 61 5.84 14.19 16.82
CA VAL A 61 7.04 13.55 17.35
C VAL A 61 6.69 12.15 17.85
N GLU A 62 7.28 11.12 17.25
CA GLU A 62 7.03 9.72 17.63
C GLU A 62 7.77 9.35 18.91
N ARG A 63 8.99 9.88 19.07
CA ARG A 63 9.85 9.60 20.22
C ARG A 63 10.91 10.66 20.39
N MET A 64 11.58 10.61 21.54
CA MET A 64 12.77 11.40 21.84
C MET A 64 13.93 10.53 22.31
N SER A 65 15.15 11.04 22.18
CA SER A 65 16.36 10.48 22.75
C SER A 65 17.21 11.57 23.38
N PHE A 66 17.89 11.23 24.47
CA PHE A 66 18.83 12.12 25.13
C PHE A 66 20.24 11.95 24.57
N GLU A 67 20.93 13.05 24.29
CA GLU A 67 22.34 13.04 23.90
C GLU A 67 23.25 13.51 25.04
N MET A 68 24.50 13.04 25.05
CA MET A 68 25.47 13.33 26.13
C MET A 68 25.76 14.83 26.30
N ASN A 69 25.47 15.65 25.30
CA ASN A 69 25.67 17.11 25.28
C ASN A 69 24.52 17.90 25.91
N HIS A 70 23.65 17.27 26.71
CA HIS A 70 22.44 17.88 27.27
C HIS A 70 21.39 18.31 26.23
N SER A 71 21.52 17.85 24.98
CA SER A 71 20.49 18.04 23.97
C SER A 71 19.47 16.90 23.99
N ILE A 72 18.24 17.25 23.61
CA ILE A 72 17.15 16.30 23.42
C ILE A 72 16.89 16.23 21.93
N LYS A 73 17.10 15.06 21.36
CA LYS A 73 16.83 14.79 19.95
C LYS A 73 15.42 14.21 19.82
N LEU A 74 14.58 14.87 19.02
CA LEU A 74 13.24 14.45 18.69
C LEU A 74 13.22 13.80 17.31
N PHE A 75 12.40 12.78 17.18
CA PHE A 75 12.19 12.02 15.94
C PHE A 75 10.79 12.34 15.40
N PRO A 76 10.66 13.40 14.59
CA PRO A 76 9.39 13.74 13.97
C PRO A 76 9.03 12.74 12.87
N LYS A 77 7.76 12.30 12.86
CA LYS A 77 7.18 11.54 11.73
C LYS A 77 6.92 12.45 10.54
N TYR A 78 6.37 13.62 10.82
CA TYR A 78 6.04 14.63 9.82
C TYR A 78 6.07 16.02 10.46
N ILE A 79 6.24 17.03 9.62
CA ILE A 79 6.26 18.44 10.01
C ILE A 79 5.39 19.23 9.03
N VAL A 80 4.43 19.98 9.56
CA VAL A 80 3.75 21.03 8.81
C VAL A 80 4.44 22.35 9.07
N ASN A 81 4.88 23.00 8.01
CA ASN A 81 5.67 24.22 8.06
C ASN A 81 4.93 25.42 7.51
N ARG A 82 5.32 26.59 8.05
CA ARG A 82 4.93 27.91 7.52
C ARG A 82 3.42 28.11 7.44
N CYS A 83 2.69 27.60 8.43
CA CYS A 83 1.26 27.84 8.55
C CYS A 83 1.00 29.32 8.86
N HIS A 84 0.13 29.92 8.05
CA HIS A 84 -0.38 31.27 8.27
C HIS A 84 -1.62 31.25 9.17
N LYS A 85 -2.43 30.20 9.07
CA LYS A 85 -3.67 29.99 9.83
C LYS A 85 -3.78 28.55 10.32
N ASP A 86 -4.37 28.36 11.49
CA ASP A 86 -4.71 27.04 12.05
C ASP A 86 -6.07 26.54 11.49
N SER A 87 -6.24 26.60 10.17
CA SER A 87 -7.46 26.18 9.49
C SER A 87 -7.16 25.77 8.05
N PHE A 88 -7.56 24.56 7.68
CA PHE A 88 -7.26 23.92 6.41
C PHE A 88 -8.54 23.39 5.77
N ILE A 89 -8.65 23.51 4.45
CA ILE A 89 -9.79 23.03 3.66
C ILE A 89 -9.38 22.05 2.55
N ALA A 90 -8.09 22.01 2.22
CA ALA A 90 -7.56 21.13 1.20
C ALA A 90 -6.03 20.99 1.33
N PHE A 91 -5.46 20.02 0.61
CA PHE A 91 -4.06 20.01 0.24
C PHE A 91 -3.88 19.71 -1.25
N GLU A 92 -2.78 20.17 -1.82
CA GLU A 92 -2.36 19.87 -3.20
C GLU A 92 -1.10 19.00 -3.16
N MET A 93 -1.11 17.91 -3.92
CA MET A 93 0.00 16.98 -4.03
C MET A 93 0.53 16.93 -5.45
N THR A 94 1.85 17.09 -5.58
CA THR A 94 2.62 16.94 -6.83
C THR A 94 3.91 16.16 -6.56
N GLY A 95 4.58 15.66 -7.61
CA GLY A 95 5.87 14.98 -7.47
C GLY A 95 6.04 13.82 -8.45
N GLU A 96 7.21 13.18 -8.42
CA GLU A 96 7.66 12.23 -9.44
C GLU A 96 6.66 11.10 -9.71
N THR A 97 6.08 10.52 -8.66
CA THR A 97 5.09 9.43 -8.80
C THR A 97 3.75 9.92 -9.36
N VAL A 98 3.34 11.14 -9.02
CA VAL A 98 2.11 11.75 -9.56
C VAL A 98 2.33 12.09 -11.03
N ASP A 99 3.48 12.67 -11.36
CA ASP A 99 3.89 13.01 -12.73
C ASP A 99 3.98 11.78 -13.65
N ASP A 100 4.44 10.65 -13.11
CA ASP A 100 4.59 9.40 -13.87
C ASP A 100 3.25 8.70 -14.11
N PHE A 101 2.44 8.52 -13.05
CA PHE A 101 1.17 7.83 -13.17
C PHE A 101 0.11 8.66 -13.90
N PHE A 102 -0.03 9.94 -13.55
CA PHE A 102 -0.95 10.88 -14.20
C PHE A 102 -0.23 11.68 -15.29
N SER A 103 0.56 11.01 -16.13
CA SER A 103 1.37 11.67 -17.16
C SER A 103 0.52 12.55 -18.09
N PRO A 104 0.78 13.87 -18.16
CA PRO A 104 0.04 14.78 -19.04
C PRO A 104 0.20 14.38 -20.51
N SER A 105 1.39 13.91 -20.91
CA SER A 105 1.63 13.52 -22.29
C SER A 105 0.75 12.35 -22.71
N ARG A 106 0.54 11.37 -21.82
CA ARG A 106 -0.38 10.24 -22.06
C ARG A 106 -1.82 10.73 -22.10
N TYR A 107 -2.23 11.51 -21.11
CA TYR A 107 -3.60 12.03 -21.02
C TYR A 107 -4.02 12.82 -22.26
N PHE A 108 -3.23 13.80 -22.68
CA PHE A 108 -3.55 14.64 -23.83
C PHE A 108 -3.40 13.89 -25.17
N PHE A 109 -2.49 12.92 -25.27
CA PHE A 109 -2.38 12.07 -26.45
C PHE A 109 -3.64 11.23 -26.65
N ASP A 110 -4.12 10.56 -25.60
CA ASP A 110 -5.32 9.72 -25.66
C ASP A 110 -6.57 10.55 -25.93
N ARG A 111 -6.68 11.72 -25.30
CA ARG A 111 -7.79 12.66 -25.50
C ARG A 111 -7.84 13.18 -26.95
N ASN A 112 -6.70 13.51 -27.54
CA ASN A 112 -6.63 13.93 -28.95
C ASN A 112 -7.05 12.83 -29.92
N ARG A 113 -6.73 11.55 -29.61
CA ARG A 113 -7.14 10.41 -30.44
C ARG A 113 -8.63 10.10 -30.37
N THR A 114 -9.26 10.32 -29.22
CA THR A 114 -10.62 9.85 -28.94
C THR A 114 -11.69 10.92 -29.10
N GLU A 115 -11.39 12.18 -28.80
CA GLU A 115 -12.42 13.22 -28.66
C GLU A 115 -12.43 14.29 -29.76
N ASN A 116 -11.43 14.31 -30.65
CA ASN A 116 -11.34 15.26 -31.79
C ASN A 116 -11.65 16.72 -31.38
N LYS A 117 -11.13 17.15 -30.22
CA LYS A 117 -11.37 18.47 -29.62
C LYS A 117 -10.30 19.48 -30.01
N ASP A 118 -10.68 20.75 -30.07
CA ASP A 118 -9.78 21.88 -30.27
C ASP A 118 -8.64 21.88 -29.24
N VAL A 119 -7.46 22.30 -29.68
CA VAL A 119 -6.25 22.42 -28.85
C VAL A 119 -6.54 23.38 -27.70
N VAL A 120 -6.69 22.84 -26.49
CA VAL A 120 -6.80 23.65 -25.27
C VAL A 120 -5.45 24.31 -25.02
N ASP A 121 -5.44 25.64 -24.81
CA ASP A 121 -4.24 26.34 -24.35
C ASP A 121 -4.03 26.06 -22.85
N VAL A 122 -3.38 24.93 -22.57
CA VAL A 122 -3.12 24.42 -21.20
C VAL A 122 -1.98 25.20 -20.52
N ILE A 123 -1.27 26.08 -21.24
CA ILE A 123 -0.17 26.87 -20.68
C ILE A 123 -0.73 27.93 -19.72
N TYR A 124 -1.92 28.47 -20.00
CA TYR A 124 -2.54 29.57 -19.23
C TYR A 124 -3.84 29.19 -18.53
N ASN A 125 -4.38 27.99 -18.77
CA ASN A 125 -5.62 27.52 -18.16
C ASN A 125 -5.38 26.27 -17.30
N ASN A 126 -6.04 26.23 -16.14
CA ASN A 126 -6.13 25.02 -15.34
C ASN A 126 -7.22 24.12 -15.93
N GLU A 127 -6.83 22.94 -16.43
CA GLU A 127 -7.75 21.94 -16.92
C GLU A 127 -8.07 20.94 -15.81
N LEU A 128 -9.33 20.93 -15.35
CA LEU A 128 -9.85 19.85 -14.52
C LEU A 128 -10.02 18.61 -15.39
N ALA A 129 -9.18 17.60 -15.14
CA ALA A 129 -9.21 16.35 -15.89
C ALA A 129 -10.27 15.40 -15.34
N GLU A 130 -10.20 15.12 -14.03
CA GLU A 130 -11.08 14.15 -13.36
C GLU A 130 -11.34 14.54 -11.91
N SER A 131 -12.43 14.00 -11.35
CA SER A 131 -12.86 14.20 -9.97
C SER A 131 -13.41 12.89 -9.41
N TRP A 132 -13.05 12.59 -8.17
CA TRP A 132 -13.47 11.40 -7.45
C TRP A 132 -13.93 11.77 -6.04
N GLU A 133 -14.94 11.07 -5.55
CA GLU A 133 -15.45 11.25 -4.19
C GLU A 133 -15.24 9.98 -3.37
N ILE A 134 -14.69 10.12 -2.16
CA ILE A 134 -14.51 9.01 -1.22
C ILE A 134 -15.05 9.38 0.16
N ILE A 135 -15.31 8.37 0.98
CA ILE A 135 -15.59 8.53 2.40
C ILE A 135 -14.35 8.13 3.21
N PHE A 136 -13.85 9.05 4.03
CA PHE A 136 -12.72 8.83 4.94
C PHE A 136 -13.09 9.29 6.35
N GLU A 137 -13.00 8.38 7.34
CA GLU A 137 -13.42 8.64 8.73
C GLU A 137 -14.83 9.26 8.81
N GLU A 138 -15.79 8.67 8.09
CA GLU A 138 -17.19 9.10 7.99
C GLU A 138 -17.41 10.47 7.32
N LYS A 139 -16.36 11.11 6.81
CA LYS A 139 -16.42 12.41 6.14
C LYS A 139 -16.23 12.28 4.63
N PRO A 140 -16.99 13.04 3.82
CA PRO A 140 -16.77 13.10 2.38
C PRO A 140 -15.47 13.85 2.08
N VAL A 141 -14.71 13.33 1.13
CA VAL A 141 -13.48 13.93 0.59
C VAL A 141 -13.54 13.92 -0.92
N SER A 142 -13.33 15.10 -1.51
CA SER A 142 -13.29 15.30 -2.95
C SER A 142 -11.84 15.36 -3.43
N ILE A 143 -11.49 14.54 -4.42
CA ILE A 143 -10.14 14.44 -4.98
C ILE A 143 -10.23 14.79 -6.45
N THR A 144 -9.54 15.85 -6.87
CA THR A 144 -9.53 16.30 -8.26
C THR A 144 -8.14 16.22 -8.86
N LEU A 145 -8.04 15.67 -10.07
CA LEU A 145 -6.86 15.75 -10.91
C LEU A 145 -6.99 16.94 -11.85
N SER A 146 -5.99 17.81 -11.87
CA SER A 146 -5.92 18.88 -12.84
C SER A 146 -4.53 19.01 -13.47
N PHE A 147 -4.50 19.55 -14.69
CA PHE A 147 -3.28 19.87 -15.44
C PHE A 147 -3.22 21.38 -15.66
N GLY A 148 -2.10 22.01 -15.33
CA GLY A 148 -1.92 23.45 -15.52
C GLY A 148 -1.36 24.14 -14.27
N ASP A 149 -1.39 25.47 -14.30
CA ASP A 149 -0.66 26.41 -13.42
C ASP A 149 0.87 26.35 -13.63
N ILE A 150 1.41 27.28 -14.43
CA ILE A 150 2.83 27.62 -14.33
C ILE A 150 3.11 27.93 -12.86
N LEU A 151 4.02 27.19 -12.24
CA LEU A 151 4.52 27.47 -10.89
C LEU A 151 4.77 28.97 -10.80
N ARG A 152 4.12 29.66 -9.84
CA ARG A 152 4.12 31.12 -9.64
C ARG A 152 5.53 31.78 -9.55
N TRP A 153 6.62 31.03 -9.78
CA TRP A 153 8.02 31.37 -9.54
C TRP A 153 9.02 30.90 -10.61
N GLY A 154 8.59 30.52 -11.83
CA GLY A 154 9.44 29.84 -12.82
C GLY A 154 9.92 30.62 -14.05
N ILE A 155 11.22 30.53 -14.38
CA ILE A 155 11.86 31.00 -15.62
C ILE A 155 11.94 29.81 -16.59
N ALA A 156 11.29 29.89 -17.76
CA ALA A 156 11.44 29.12 -19.02
C ALA A 156 11.68 27.57 -19.04
N SER A 157 12.39 26.96 -18.08
CA SER A 157 12.48 25.50 -17.92
C SER A 157 11.24 24.87 -17.27
N ASP A 158 10.35 25.69 -16.71
CA ASP A 158 9.11 25.32 -16.02
C ASP A 158 7.89 25.25 -16.97
N LEU A 159 8.14 24.99 -18.26
CA LEU A 159 7.09 24.77 -19.28
C LEU A 159 6.53 23.34 -19.26
N MET A 160 7.01 22.48 -18.35
CA MET A 160 6.48 21.13 -18.21
C MET A 160 5.18 21.18 -17.41
N LEU A 161 4.08 20.75 -18.03
CA LEU A 161 2.81 20.53 -17.33
C LEU A 161 3.01 19.47 -16.26
N HIS A 162 2.60 19.76 -15.03
CA HIS A 162 2.60 18.81 -13.93
C HIS A 162 1.15 18.48 -13.56
N PRO A 163 0.79 17.19 -13.37
CA PRO A 163 -0.47 16.84 -12.74
C PRO A 163 -0.50 17.32 -11.30
N LYS A 164 -1.66 17.83 -10.89
CA LYS A 164 -1.93 18.29 -9.53
C LYS A 164 -3.13 17.52 -8.98
N LEU A 165 -2.90 16.82 -7.86
CA LEU A 165 -3.98 16.20 -7.10
C LEU A 165 -4.40 17.14 -5.98
N THR A 166 -5.61 17.70 -6.08
CA THR A 166 -6.19 18.53 -5.01
C THR A 166 -7.16 17.69 -4.20
N VAL A 167 -6.90 17.56 -2.91
CA VAL A 167 -7.75 16.83 -1.96
C VAL A 167 -8.46 17.84 -1.08
N SER A 168 -9.78 17.95 -1.24
CA SER A 168 -10.64 18.91 -0.52
C SER A 168 -11.50 18.19 0.52
N PHE A 169 -11.61 18.77 1.71
CA PHE A 169 -12.31 18.21 2.86
C PHE A 169 -12.98 19.32 3.66
N GLU A 170 -13.84 18.93 4.61
CA GLU A 170 -14.44 19.86 5.56
C GLU A 170 -13.36 20.63 6.34
N GLN A 171 -13.57 21.93 6.54
CA GLN A 171 -12.61 22.79 7.24
C GLN A 171 -12.19 22.20 8.59
N THR A 172 -10.89 22.05 8.81
CA THR A 172 -10.33 21.43 10.02
C THR A 172 -9.04 22.10 10.48
N SER A 173 -8.75 22.00 11.77
CA SER A 173 -7.45 22.33 12.36
C SER A 173 -6.66 21.08 12.78
N ASP A 174 -7.22 19.88 12.58
CA ASP A 174 -6.59 18.61 12.92
C ASP A 174 -5.57 18.21 11.84
N ILE A 175 -4.30 18.47 12.13
CA ILE A 175 -3.19 18.13 11.24
C ILE A 175 -2.98 16.61 11.15
N THR A 176 -3.29 15.86 12.20
CA THR A 176 -3.15 14.41 12.17
C THR A 176 -4.18 13.79 11.24
N TYR A 177 -5.41 14.32 11.20
CA TYR A 177 -6.40 13.96 10.17
C TYR A 177 -5.86 14.21 8.75
N ILE A 178 -5.30 15.40 8.50
CA ILE A 178 -4.73 15.77 7.19
C ILE A 178 -3.60 14.80 6.82
N TYR A 179 -2.72 14.47 7.76
CA TYR A 179 -1.63 13.53 7.53
C TYR A 179 -2.15 12.12 7.21
N ARG A 180 -3.15 11.61 7.96
CA ARG A 180 -3.76 10.30 7.67
C ARG A 180 -4.40 10.28 6.28
N LEU A 181 -5.07 11.36 5.87
CA LEU A 181 -5.64 11.48 4.53
C LEU A 181 -4.54 11.54 3.45
N TYR A 182 -3.46 12.28 3.66
CA TYR A 182 -2.28 12.24 2.78
C TYR A 182 -1.73 10.81 2.64
N ARG A 183 -1.68 10.04 3.74
CA ARG A 183 -1.23 8.63 3.70
C ARG A 183 -2.17 7.71 2.93
N VAL A 184 -3.47 8.04 2.81
CA VAL A 184 -4.39 7.34 1.90
C VAL A 184 -3.94 7.51 0.45
N LEU A 185 -3.58 8.73 0.04
CA LEU A 185 -3.12 9.01 -1.33
C LEU A 185 -1.78 8.32 -1.63
N VAL A 186 -0.85 8.33 -0.67
CA VAL A 186 0.42 7.57 -0.80
C VAL A 186 0.13 6.08 -0.96
N ARG A 187 -0.74 5.50 -0.12
CA ARG A 187 -1.11 4.08 -0.21
C ARG A 187 -1.73 3.73 -1.55
N PHE A 188 -2.62 4.58 -2.06
CA PHE A 188 -3.20 4.45 -3.39
C PHE A 188 -2.12 4.35 -4.48
N LEU A 189 -1.16 5.29 -4.49
CA LEU A 189 -0.07 5.30 -5.47
C LEU A 189 0.84 4.07 -5.33
N GLN A 190 1.08 3.61 -4.09
CA GLN A 190 1.84 2.38 -3.85
C GLN A 190 1.11 1.17 -4.44
N ILE A 191 -0.20 1.03 -4.17
CA ILE A 191 -1.02 -0.08 -4.67
C ILE A 191 -0.96 -0.17 -6.20
N ILE A 192 -1.35 0.89 -6.90
CA ILE A 192 -1.51 0.86 -8.38
C ILE A 192 -0.18 0.69 -9.12
N ARG A 193 0.94 1.09 -8.51
CA ARG A 193 2.28 0.92 -9.09
C ARG A 193 2.97 -0.36 -8.68
N TYR A 194 2.40 -1.08 -7.72
CA TYR A 194 3.05 -2.23 -7.08
C TYR A 194 4.47 -1.89 -6.57
N ASP A 195 4.63 -0.69 -6.01
CA ASP A 195 5.92 -0.15 -5.56
C ASP A 195 5.75 0.54 -4.20
N THR A 196 6.67 0.31 -3.28
CA THR A 196 6.67 0.99 -1.98
C THR A 196 7.20 2.41 -2.05
N LYS A 197 7.94 2.75 -3.10
CA LYS A 197 8.65 4.03 -3.25
C LYS A 197 7.81 5.02 -4.05
N CYS A 198 7.47 6.13 -3.40
CA CYS A 198 6.71 7.23 -4.02
C CYS A 198 7.58 8.42 -4.43
N GLY A 199 8.90 8.36 -4.26
CA GLY A 199 9.80 9.47 -4.58
C GLY A 199 9.53 10.71 -3.75
N LYS A 200 9.99 11.87 -4.25
CA LYS A 200 9.77 13.15 -3.57
C LYS A 200 8.38 13.71 -3.92
N LEU A 201 7.49 13.69 -2.93
CA LEU A 201 6.19 14.33 -3.01
C LEU A 201 6.24 15.72 -2.35
N ARG A 202 5.66 16.71 -3.03
CA ARG A 202 5.39 18.04 -2.48
C ARG A 202 3.91 18.10 -2.09
N VAL A 203 3.65 18.54 -0.86
CA VAL A 203 2.29 18.66 -0.32
C VAL A 203 2.08 20.08 0.22
N ASP A 204 1.37 20.90 -0.54
CA ASP A 204 1.01 22.26 -0.15
C ASP A 204 -0.36 22.25 0.54
N LEU A 205 -0.46 22.86 1.72
CA LEU A 205 -1.73 22.95 2.45
C LEU A 205 -2.47 24.22 2.06
N LEU A 206 -3.80 24.16 2.04
CA LEU A 206 -4.64 25.26 1.60
C LEU A 206 -5.66 25.68 2.68
N THR A 207 -5.93 26.98 2.73
CA THR A 207 -6.97 27.61 3.55
C THR A 207 -7.91 28.45 2.68
N THR A 208 -8.94 29.03 3.30
CA THR A 208 -9.80 30.00 2.63
C THR A 208 -9.34 31.43 2.94
N GLU A 209 -9.12 32.23 1.90
CA GLU A 209 -8.93 33.67 1.98
C GLU A 209 -9.85 34.38 1.00
N GLN A 210 -10.67 35.31 1.51
CA GLN A 210 -11.60 36.10 0.69
C GLN A 210 -12.50 35.23 -0.20
N GLY A 211 -12.88 34.04 0.26
CA GLY A 211 -13.70 33.08 -0.49
C GLY A 211 -12.94 32.22 -1.50
N HIS A 212 -11.62 32.37 -1.62
CA HIS A 212 -10.77 31.60 -2.52
C HIS A 212 -9.79 30.70 -1.77
N LYS A 213 -9.41 29.58 -2.40
CA LYS A 213 -8.32 28.72 -1.92
C LYS A 213 -7.01 29.52 -1.96
N SER A 214 -6.30 29.55 -0.84
CA SER A 214 -5.01 30.23 -0.70
C SER A 214 -4.02 29.33 0.02
N TYR A 215 -2.74 29.50 -0.29
CA TYR A 215 -1.64 28.72 0.29
C TYR A 215 -1.54 28.94 1.80
N ASN A 216 -1.40 27.87 2.56
CA ASN A 216 -1.33 27.87 4.02
C ASN A 216 -0.23 26.94 4.56
N GLY A 217 0.96 27.03 3.99
CA GLY A 217 2.11 26.21 4.39
C GLY A 217 2.19 24.89 3.65
N TYR A 218 3.05 23.99 4.11
CA TYR A 218 3.33 22.72 3.44
C TYR A 218 3.62 21.60 4.44
N LEU A 219 3.28 20.37 4.07
CA LEU A 219 3.54 19.16 4.84
C LEU A 219 4.83 18.50 4.31
N ARG A 220 5.73 18.15 5.23
CA ARG A 220 6.87 17.26 4.98
C ARG A 220 6.65 15.95 5.73
N ASP A 221 6.58 14.85 4.99
CA ASP A 221 6.67 13.51 5.57
C ASP A 221 8.15 13.12 5.73
N LEU A 222 8.53 12.74 6.95
CA LEU A 222 9.88 12.30 7.31
C LEU A 222 9.94 10.78 7.55
N SER A 223 8.79 10.11 7.54
CA SER A 223 8.67 8.65 7.61
C SER A 223 8.90 7.95 6.27
N LEU A 224 8.89 8.70 5.17
CA LEU A 224 9.28 8.18 3.86
C LEU A 224 10.80 8.16 3.78
N ASP A 225 11.38 6.97 3.79
CA ASP A 225 12.76 6.77 3.35
C ASP A 225 12.91 7.45 1.98
N GLN A 226 13.84 8.40 1.91
CA GLN A 226 14.13 9.18 0.71
C GLN A 226 14.82 8.31 -0.34
N GLU A 227 14.18 7.24 -0.77
CA GLU A 227 14.71 6.38 -1.81
C GLU A 227 14.43 6.97 -3.19
N LYS A 228 15.37 6.72 -4.10
CA LYS A 228 15.30 7.15 -5.48
C LYS A 228 14.05 6.55 -6.13
N PHE A 229 13.21 7.41 -6.68
CA PHE A 229 12.18 7.00 -7.61
C PHE A 229 12.83 6.40 -8.87
N TYR A 230 12.43 5.18 -9.25
CA TYR A 230 12.88 4.54 -10.48
C TYR A 230 11.72 4.48 -11.48
N ARG A 231 11.79 5.35 -12.49
CA ARG A 231 10.79 5.42 -13.57
C ARG A 231 10.67 4.13 -14.39
N SER A 232 11.75 3.35 -14.45
CA SER A 232 11.94 2.28 -15.44
C SER A 232 11.30 0.93 -15.13
N ASN A 233 10.64 0.77 -13.99
CA ASN A 233 10.25 -0.58 -13.53
C ASN A 233 8.76 -0.90 -13.72
N HIS A 234 7.90 0.12 -13.90
CA HIS A 234 6.45 -0.08 -13.92
C HIS A 234 5.80 1.00 -14.80
N GLU A 235 5.85 0.86 -16.13
CA GLU A 235 4.97 1.67 -17.00
C GLU A 235 3.53 1.15 -16.86
N VAL A 236 2.91 1.49 -15.73
CA VAL A 236 1.51 1.22 -15.51
C VAL A 236 0.71 2.24 -16.33
N GLU A 237 -0.09 1.75 -17.26
CA GLU A 237 -0.91 2.61 -18.08
C GLU A 237 -2.10 3.15 -17.29
N TYR A 238 -2.16 4.48 -17.15
CA TYR A 238 -3.28 5.21 -16.55
C TYR A 238 -4.64 4.70 -17.05
N GLY A 239 -4.74 4.41 -18.36
CA GLY A 239 -5.94 3.92 -19.00
C GLY A 239 -6.53 2.65 -18.36
N CYS A 240 -5.70 1.71 -17.92
CA CYS A 240 -6.16 0.47 -17.29
C CYS A 240 -6.81 0.72 -15.92
N TYR A 241 -6.39 1.77 -15.22
CA TYR A 241 -6.87 2.09 -13.87
C TYR A 241 -7.97 3.15 -13.88
N ARG A 242 -8.04 3.98 -14.92
CA ARG A 242 -8.92 5.16 -15.02
C ARG A 242 -10.36 4.90 -14.55
N PRO A 243 -11.06 3.83 -14.99
CA PRO A 243 -12.44 3.58 -14.54
C PRO A 243 -12.56 3.24 -13.05
N TYR A 244 -11.46 2.79 -12.44
CA TYR A 244 -11.41 2.22 -11.10
C TYR A 244 -10.73 3.12 -10.05
N ILE A 245 -10.23 4.30 -10.42
CA ILE A 245 -9.45 5.18 -9.52
C ILE A 245 -10.22 5.48 -8.23
N GLN A 246 -11.51 5.81 -8.32
CA GLN A 246 -12.32 6.06 -7.12
C GLN A 246 -12.40 4.84 -6.19
N GLN A 247 -12.53 3.62 -6.75
CA GLN A 247 -12.57 2.39 -5.97
C GLN A 247 -11.23 2.10 -5.30
N PHE A 248 -10.10 2.33 -5.99
CA PHE A 248 -8.78 2.21 -5.39
C PHE A 248 -8.53 3.24 -4.28
N LEU A 249 -8.94 4.50 -4.47
CA LEU A 249 -8.87 5.53 -3.44
C LEU A 249 -9.71 5.15 -2.22
N GLN A 250 -10.94 4.68 -2.44
CA GLN A 250 -11.83 4.22 -1.38
C GLN A 250 -11.27 2.98 -0.66
N PHE A 251 -10.67 2.04 -1.41
CA PHE A 251 -10.01 0.87 -0.87
C PHE A 251 -8.82 1.25 0.02
N ALA A 252 -7.97 2.19 -0.45
CA ALA A 252 -6.84 2.70 0.33
C ALA A 252 -7.27 3.44 1.60
N ALA A 253 -8.45 4.06 1.60
CA ALA A 253 -9.06 4.71 2.75
C ALA A 253 -9.61 3.70 3.77
N GLN A 254 -10.17 2.58 3.31
CA GLN A 254 -10.78 1.55 4.17
C GLN A 254 -9.77 0.55 4.73
N ASN A 255 -8.63 0.34 4.05
CA ASN A 255 -7.62 -0.66 4.42
C ASN A 255 -6.36 0.04 4.92
N THR A 256 -6.46 0.77 6.03
CA THR A 256 -5.32 1.54 6.57
C THR A 256 -4.18 0.67 7.08
N ASP A 257 -4.47 -0.58 7.40
CA ASP A 257 -3.57 -1.62 7.89
C ASP A 257 -2.96 -2.49 6.77
N TYR A 258 -3.29 -2.22 5.50
CA TYR A 258 -2.69 -2.93 4.36
C TYR A 258 -1.16 -2.82 4.40
N THR A 259 -0.48 -3.97 4.37
CA THR A 259 0.98 -4.04 4.44
C THR A 259 1.60 -4.26 3.07
N PHE A 260 2.74 -3.62 2.83
CA PHE A 260 3.48 -3.71 1.58
C PHE A 260 4.75 -4.56 1.68
N PHE A 261 4.91 -5.36 2.74
CA PHE A 261 6.13 -6.17 2.94
C PHE A 261 6.38 -7.21 1.85
N HIS A 262 5.32 -7.58 1.12
CA HIS A 262 5.40 -8.49 -0.01
C HIS A 262 5.76 -7.79 -1.32
N TYR A 263 5.68 -6.46 -1.39
CA TYR A 263 6.09 -5.71 -2.59
C TYR A 263 7.62 -5.77 -2.70
N PRO A 264 8.17 -5.73 -3.92
CA PRO A 264 9.60 -5.73 -4.10
C PRO A 264 10.23 -4.46 -3.51
N SER A 265 11.40 -4.63 -2.90
CA SER A 265 12.22 -3.51 -2.43
C SER A 265 12.95 -2.81 -3.57
N GLU A 266 13.26 -3.50 -4.68
CA GLU A 266 13.90 -2.92 -5.87
C GLU A 266 13.45 -3.64 -7.15
N GLY A 267 12.64 -2.95 -7.97
CA GLY A 267 12.24 -3.43 -9.30
C GLY A 267 11.46 -4.75 -9.31
N LEU A 268 11.22 -5.29 -10.50
CA LEU A 268 10.48 -6.56 -10.65
C LEU A 268 11.37 -7.78 -10.37
N ARG A 269 10.78 -8.81 -9.77
CA ARG A 269 11.45 -10.08 -9.44
C ARG A 269 11.12 -11.16 -10.47
N PHE A 270 12.14 -11.72 -11.13
CA PHE A 270 11.94 -12.75 -12.15
C PHE A 270 12.77 -14.01 -11.92
N ARG A 271 13.99 -13.87 -11.39
CA ARG A 271 14.97 -14.95 -11.24
C ARG A 271 14.97 -15.49 -9.82
N GLY A 272 15.47 -16.70 -9.63
CA GLY A 272 15.55 -17.33 -8.30
C GLY A 272 16.33 -16.50 -7.28
N ARG A 273 17.37 -15.80 -7.73
CA ARG A 273 18.18 -14.88 -6.91
C ARG A 273 17.43 -13.62 -6.45
N ASP A 274 16.34 -13.27 -7.12
CA ASP A 274 15.57 -12.04 -6.84
C ASP A 274 14.59 -12.27 -5.67
N TYR A 275 14.37 -13.53 -5.25
CA TYR A 275 13.53 -13.90 -4.12
C TYR A 275 14.38 -14.41 -2.97
N SER A 276 14.34 -13.72 -1.83
CA SER A 276 14.83 -14.27 -0.57
C SER A 276 13.76 -15.14 0.11
N ALA A 277 14.17 -15.93 1.10
CA ALA A 277 13.24 -16.66 1.96
C ALA A 277 12.25 -15.72 2.68
N VAL A 278 12.68 -14.50 3.03
CA VAL A 278 11.84 -13.48 3.67
C VAL A 278 10.81 -12.95 2.68
N ASP A 279 11.22 -12.62 1.45
CA ASP A 279 10.30 -12.18 0.40
C ASP A 279 9.21 -13.21 0.15
N TYR A 280 9.62 -14.47 0.01
CA TYR A 280 8.70 -15.58 -0.19
C TYR A 280 7.69 -15.73 0.96
N MET A 281 8.14 -15.62 2.21
CA MET A 281 7.24 -15.69 3.37
C MET A 281 6.28 -14.49 3.41
N ASN A 282 6.73 -13.29 3.03
CA ASN A 282 5.87 -12.10 2.96
C ASN A 282 4.82 -12.22 1.86
N ILE A 283 5.19 -12.72 0.67
CA ILE A 283 4.24 -13.00 -0.43
C ILE A 283 3.20 -14.02 0.02
N PHE A 284 3.64 -15.10 0.67
CA PHE A 284 2.72 -16.14 1.16
C PHE A 284 1.78 -15.60 2.25
N ALA A 285 2.30 -14.76 3.16
CA ALA A 285 1.48 -14.13 4.19
C ALA A 285 0.44 -13.17 3.59
N ALA A 286 0.82 -12.39 2.57
CA ALA A 286 -0.10 -11.53 1.83
C ALA A 286 -1.19 -12.33 1.10
N PHE A 287 -0.82 -13.42 0.43
CA PHE A 287 -1.76 -14.37 -0.18
C PHE A 287 -2.79 -14.89 0.83
N GLU A 288 -2.34 -15.34 2.01
CA GLU A 288 -3.23 -15.84 3.05
C GLU A 288 -4.12 -14.72 3.62
N ALA A 289 -3.60 -13.51 3.74
CA ALA A 289 -4.36 -12.34 4.18
C ALA A 289 -5.48 -11.99 3.19
N GLU A 290 -5.22 -11.99 1.88
CA GLU A 290 -6.26 -11.75 0.86
C GLU A 290 -7.31 -12.85 0.84
N CYS A 291 -6.92 -14.13 0.99
CA CYS A 291 -7.88 -15.22 1.16
C CYS A 291 -8.80 -14.98 2.36
N HIS A 292 -8.23 -14.51 3.48
CA HIS A 292 -8.97 -14.24 4.71
C HIS A 292 -9.83 -12.99 4.65
N ALA A 293 -9.43 -11.98 3.88
CA ALA A 293 -10.19 -10.76 3.67
C ALA A 293 -11.47 -11.02 2.85
N ASN A 294 -11.46 -12.06 2.00
CA ASN A 294 -12.61 -12.45 1.19
C ASN A 294 -12.87 -13.97 1.27
N LYS A 295 -13.14 -14.46 2.49
CA LYS A 295 -13.33 -15.90 2.78
C LYS A 295 -14.44 -16.54 1.97
N ASP A 296 -15.52 -15.79 1.76
CA ASP A 296 -16.70 -16.31 1.05
C ASP A 296 -16.38 -16.68 -0.40
N LEU A 297 -15.38 -16.01 -0.97
CA LEU A 297 -14.89 -16.25 -2.32
C LEU A 297 -13.75 -17.29 -2.33
N PHE A 298 -12.71 -17.10 -1.51
CA PHE A 298 -11.46 -17.87 -1.61
C PHE A 298 -11.31 -19.01 -0.60
N GLU A 299 -12.08 -19.00 0.50
CA GLU A 299 -12.02 -20.03 1.55
C GLU A 299 -13.31 -20.88 1.62
N LYS A 300 -14.16 -20.82 0.60
CA LYS A 300 -15.39 -21.59 0.54
C LYS A 300 -15.11 -23.09 0.47
N ALA A 301 -15.21 -23.76 1.62
CA ALA A 301 -15.14 -25.21 1.68
C ALA A 301 -16.48 -25.82 1.23
N GLU A 302 -16.49 -26.60 0.14
CA GLU A 302 -17.59 -27.53 -0.14
C GLU A 302 -17.61 -28.61 0.96
N ALA A 303 -18.37 -28.34 2.03
CA ALA A 303 -18.50 -29.26 3.15
C ALA A 303 -19.51 -30.39 2.87
N THR A 304 -20.43 -30.24 1.92
CA THR A 304 -21.58 -31.16 1.72
C THR A 304 -21.18 -32.63 1.54
N LYS A 305 -20.16 -32.92 0.73
CA LYS A 305 -19.68 -34.31 0.52
C LYS A 305 -18.98 -34.90 1.74
N VAL A 306 -18.23 -34.08 2.48
CA VAL A 306 -17.46 -34.52 3.65
C VAL A 306 -18.34 -34.56 4.90
N GLN A 307 -19.39 -33.75 4.97
CA GLN A 307 -20.30 -33.65 6.11
C GLN A 307 -21.01 -34.98 6.37
N THR A 308 -21.49 -35.64 5.32
CA THR A 308 -22.12 -36.97 5.43
C THR A 308 -21.17 -38.00 6.04
N ILE A 309 -19.87 -37.94 5.68
CA ILE A 309 -18.83 -38.83 6.23
C ILE A 309 -18.55 -38.47 7.70
N LYS A 310 -18.45 -37.19 8.03
CA LYS A 310 -18.27 -36.73 9.41
C LYS A 310 -19.42 -37.17 10.30
N ASP A 311 -20.66 -36.95 9.87
CA ASP A 311 -21.86 -37.27 10.64
C ASP A 311 -21.91 -38.77 10.93
N ALA A 312 -21.53 -39.61 9.96
CA ALA A 312 -21.42 -41.05 10.15
C ALA A 312 -20.35 -41.44 11.19
N ILE A 313 -19.15 -40.83 11.14
CA ILE A 313 -18.07 -41.09 12.10
C ILE A 313 -18.45 -40.59 13.50
N ILE A 314 -19.03 -39.38 13.62
CA ILE A 314 -19.50 -38.81 14.88
C ILE A 314 -20.57 -39.73 15.50
N SER A 315 -21.53 -40.19 14.71
CA SER A 315 -22.58 -41.11 15.18
C SER A 315 -22.01 -42.43 15.70
N GLN A 316 -20.94 -42.95 15.09
CA GLN A 316 -20.25 -44.15 15.58
C GLN A 316 -19.52 -43.90 16.91
N ILE A 317 -18.89 -42.73 17.06
CA ILE A 317 -18.22 -42.32 18.31
C ILE A 317 -19.25 -42.18 19.44
N GLU A 318 -20.40 -41.58 19.16
CA GLU A 318 -21.49 -41.40 20.14
C GLU A 318 -22.14 -42.72 20.57
N ALA A 319 -22.11 -43.74 19.71
CA ALA A 319 -22.64 -45.07 20.01
C ALA A 319 -21.71 -45.94 20.88
N LEU A 320 -20.48 -45.49 21.18
CA LEU A 320 -19.55 -46.24 22.01
C LEU A 320 -20.02 -46.25 23.48
N PRO A 321 -20.06 -47.42 24.14
CA PRO A 321 -20.42 -47.50 25.56
C PRO A 321 -19.36 -46.82 26.42
N THR A 322 -19.69 -45.66 26.99
CA THR A 322 -18.78 -44.85 27.83
C THR A 322 -18.82 -45.20 29.32
N GLN A 323 -19.74 -46.05 29.74
CA GLN A 323 -20.05 -46.35 31.14
C GLN A 323 -18.92 -47.04 31.92
N SER A 324 -17.92 -47.59 31.23
CA SER A 324 -16.75 -48.28 31.83
C SER A 324 -15.40 -47.58 31.54
N LEU A 325 -15.43 -46.38 30.92
CA LEU A 325 -14.22 -45.66 30.52
C LEU A 325 -13.70 -44.76 31.64
N LYS A 326 -12.38 -44.55 31.69
CA LYS A 326 -11.78 -43.58 32.61
C LYS A 326 -11.99 -42.16 32.08
N GLN A 327 -11.85 -41.17 32.97
CA GLN A 327 -12.00 -39.76 32.60
C GLN A 327 -11.04 -39.32 31.48
N GLU A 328 -9.83 -39.88 31.44
CA GLU A 328 -8.84 -39.64 30.38
C GLU A 328 -9.33 -40.13 29.01
N ASP A 329 -9.97 -41.30 28.95
CA ASP A 329 -10.53 -41.87 27.72
C ASP A 329 -11.71 -41.04 27.21
N ILE A 330 -12.57 -40.56 28.13
CA ILE A 330 -13.69 -39.66 27.81
C ILE A 330 -13.17 -38.34 27.24
N SER A 331 -12.12 -37.77 27.85
CA SER A 331 -11.47 -36.54 27.37
C SER A 331 -10.82 -36.74 25.98
N PHE A 332 -10.19 -37.88 25.74
CA PHE A 332 -9.64 -38.23 24.43
C PHE A 332 -10.74 -38.32 23.36
N ILE A 333 -11.85 -39.00 23.66
CA ILE A 333 -12.98 -39.16 22.73
C ILE A 333 -13.58 -37.80 22.38
N GLU A 334 -13.79 -36.92 23.36
CA GLU A 334 -14.32 -35.59 23.10
C GLU A 334 -13.35 -34.76 22.25
N ASN A 335 -12.04 -34.81 22.52
CA ASN A 335 -11.03 -34.16 21.69
C ASN A 335 -11.04 -34.69 20.25
N ALA A 336 -11.17 -36.00 20.05
CA ALA A 336 -11.26 -36.61 18.73
C ALA A 336 -12.52 -36.13 17.98
N LYS A 337 -13.67 -36.11 18.68
CA LYS A 337 -14.95 -35.59 18.16
C LYS A 337 -14.81 -34.14 17.71
N GLN A 338 -14.27 -33.27 18.56
CA GLN A 338 -14.03 -31.86 18.23
C GLN A 338 -13.11 -31.70 17.02
N ARG A 339 -12.05 -32.52 16.94
CA ARG A 339 -11.11 -32.46 15.81
C ARG A 339 -11.74 -32.91 14.50
N ILE A 340 -12.61 -33.93 14.51
CA ILE A 340 -13.38 -34.38 13.35
C ILE A 340 -14.36 -33.30 12.88
N LEU A 341 -15.06 -32.64 13.81
CA LEU A 341 -15.95 -31.51 13.50
C LEU A 341 -15.17 -30.39 12.79
N GLN A 342 -13.94 -30.12 13.24
CA GLN A 342 -13.04 -29.13 12.65
C GLN A 342 -12.40 -29.54 11.30
N LEU A 343 -12.38 -30.82 10.93
CA LEU A 343 -11.75 -31.23 9.67
C LEU A 343 -12.45 -30.58 8.47
N GLY A 344 -11.74 -29.88 7.60
CA GLY A 344 -12.36 -29.27 6.41
C GLY A 344 -13.29 -28.08 6.69
N THR A 345 -13.31 -27.55 7.93
CA THR A 345 -13.82 -26.19 8.18
C THR A 345 -12.82 -25.11 7.75
N GLN A 346 -11.55 -25.50 7.58
CA GLN A 346 -10.47 -24.67 7.08
C GLN A 346 -9.83 -25.32 5.85
N LEU A 347 -9.57 -24.52 4.82
CA LEU A 347 -8.79 -24.96 3.67
C LEU A 347 -7.30 -24.99 4.04
N GLY A 348 -6.65 -26.14 3.82
CA GLY A 348 -5.20 -26.22 3.86
C GLY A 348 -4.57 -25.35 2.76
N GLN A 349 -3.32 -24.95 2.95
CA GLN A 349 -2.62 -23.97 2.09
C GLN A 349 -2.66 -24.33 0.60
N THR A 350 -2.38 -25.59 0.27
CA THR A 350 -2.47 -26.10 -1.11
C THR A 350 -3.87 -25.90 -1.70
N LYS A 351 -4.92 -26.16 -0.93
CA LYS A 351 -6.31 -26.02 -1.39
C LYS A 351 -6.72 -24.55 -1.53
N LYS A 352 -6.18 -23.65 -0.69
CA LYS A 352 -6.38 -22.19 -0.86
C LYS A 352 -5.81 -21.70 -2.19
N ILE A 353 -4.57 -22.09 -2.53
CA ILE A 353 -3.93 -21.70 -3.80
C ILE A 353 -4.74 -22.22 -5.00
N ILE A 354 -5.13 -23.49 -4.96
CA ILE A 354 -5.96 -24.10 -6.03
C ILE A 354 -7.30 -23.36 -6.17
N ASN A 355 -7.99 -23.09 -5.06
CA ASN A 355 -9.28 -22.40 -5.10
C ASN A 355 -9.15 -20.95 -5.58
N ALA A 356 -8.14 -20.22 -5.12
CA ALA A 356 -7.86 -18.87 -5.58
C ALA A 356 -7.61 -18.82 -7.10
N TYR A 357 -6.83 -19.76 -7.63
CA TYR A 357 -6.66 -19.89 -9.07
C TYR A 357 -7.99 -20.19 -9.77
N HIS A 358 -8.79 -21.15 -9.30
CA HIS A 358 -10.09 -21.46 -9.93
C HIS A 358 -11.10 -20.31 -9.88
N VAL A 359 -10.99 -19.39 -8.93
CA VAL A 359 -11.81 -18.17 -8.92
C VAL A 359 -11.29 -17.16 -9.95
N LEU A 360 -9.98 -17.06 -10.13
CA LEU A 360 -9.32 -16.00 -10.90
C LEU A 360 -8.81 -16.46 -12.28
N HIS A 361 -9.07 -17.70 -12.69
CA HIS A 361 -8.44 -18.27 -13.88
C HIS A 361 -8.74 -17.46 -15.15
N ASN A 362 -9.97 -16.94 -15.29
CA ASN A 362 -10.34 -16.07 -16.41
C ASN A 362 -9.46 -14.83 -16.53
N ALA A 363 -8.95 -14.30 -15.40
CA ALA A 363 -8.09 -13.13 -15.36
C ALA A 363 -6.59 -13.47 -15.51
N LEU A 364 -6.23 -14.76 -15.51
CA LEU A 364 -4.84 -15.23 -15.49
C LEU A 364 -4.45 -16.03 -16.73
N ASP A 365 -5.41 -16.73 -17.35
CA ASP A 365 -5.17 -17.77 -18.36
C ASP A 365 -4.40 -17.26 -19.59
N GLY A 366 -4.58 -16.01 -20.01
CA GLY A 366 -3.81 -15.44 -21.12
C GLY A 366 -2.37 -15.08 -20.75
N SER A 367 -2.10 -14.75 -19.48
CA SER A 367 -0.75 -14.46 -18.98
C SER A 367 0.08 -15.72 -18.65
N VAL A 368 -0.53 -16.91 -18.56
CA VAL A 368 0.14 -18.14 -18.09
C VAL A 368 1.43 -18.46 -18.87
N GLU A 369 1.43 -18.28 -20.20
CA GLU A 369 2.61 -18.61 -21.01
C GLU A 369 3.81 -17.68 -20.79
N TYR A 370 3.55 -16.47 -20.28
CA TYR A 370 4.58 -15.49 -19.92
C TYR A 370 5.05 -15.65 -18.47
N ILE A 371 4.20 -16.19 -17.60
CA ILE A 371 4.57 -16.55 -16.22
C ILE A 371 5.45 -17.81 -16.23
N PHE A 372 5.07 -18.83 -17.01
CA PHE A 372 5.72 -20.14 -17.08
C PHE A 372 6.39 -20.36 -18.44
N TYR A 373 7.48 -19.62 -18.68
CA TYR A 373 8.18 -19.58 -19.96
C TYR A 373 9.38 -20.53 -20.08
N LEU A 374 9.88 -21.12 -18.98
CA LEU A 374 11.08 -21.96 -19.00
C LEU A 374 10.72 -23.35 -19.52
N SER A 375 11.56 -23.92 -20.37
CA SER A 375 11.32 -25.22 -21.02
C SER A 375 10.99 -26.36 -20.05
N GLU A 376 11.59 -26.33 -18.88
CA GLU A 376 11.50 -27.32 -17.81
C GLU A 376 10.12 -27.34 -17.14
N PHE A 377 9.39 -26.23 -17.22
CA PHE A 377 8.06 -26.09 -16.60
C PHE A 377 7.17 -25.14 -17.42
N ARG A 378 7.16 -25.32 -18.74
CA ARG A 378 6.42 -24.44 -19.65
C ARG A 378 4.93 -24.80 -19.66
N LEU A 379 4.08 -23.81 -19.41
CA LEU A 379 2.62 -23.96 -19.50
C LEU A 379 2.07 -23.03 -20.59
N LYS A 380 0.88 -23.36 -21.10
CA LYS A 380 0.17 -22.56 -22.12
C LYS A 380 -1.33 -22.60 -21.88
N GLY A 381 -1.97 -21.43 -22.03
CA GLY A 381 -3.40 -21.27 -21.78
C GLY A 381 -3.77 -21.68 -20.35
N HIS A 382 -4.97 -22.23 -20.20
CA HIS A 382 -5.49 -22.63 -18.90
C HIS A 382 -4.60 -23.67 -18.18
N ILE A 383 -4.17 -23.35 -16.96
CA ILE A 383 -3.42 -24.28 -16.09
C ILE A 383 -4.35 -25.43 -15.71
N GLN A 384 -3.95 -26.65 -16.07
CA GLN A 384 -4.71 -27.86 -15.78
C GLN A 384 -4.66 -28.19 -14.28
N ASP A 385 -5.69 -28.87 -13.75
CA ASP A 385 -5.80 -29.28 -12.34
C ASP A 385 -4.54 -29.97 -11.78
N LYS A 386 -3.91 -30.80 -12.61
CA LYS A 386 -2.66 -31.50 -12.25
C LYS A 386 -1.50 -30.52 -12.03
N ASP A 387 -1.40 -29.52 -12.88
CA ASP A 387 -0.30 -28.55 -12.87
C ASP A 387 -0.49 -27.55 -11.74
N ILE A 388 -1.71 -27.02 -11.53
CA ILE A 388 -2.00 -26.15 -10.39
C ILE A 388 -1.81 -26.88 -9.06
N LYS A 389 -2.17 -28.17 -8.98
CA LYS A 389 -1.90 -28.98 -7.78
C LYS A 389 -0.40 -29.16 -7.54
N THR A 390 0.39 -29.32 -8.59
CA THR A 390 1.86 -29.41 -8.50
C THR A 390 2.44 -28.09 -8.00
N ILE A 391 2.03 -26.95 -8.55
CA ILE A 391 2.44 -25.61 -8.13
C ILE A 391 2.06 -25.38 -6.66
N ALA A 392 0.81 -25.63 -6.29
CA ALA A 392 0.30 -25.40 -4.95
C ALA A 392 0.95 -26.31 -3.88
N THR A 393 1.30 -27.56 -4.24
CA THR A 393 2.01 -28.47 -3.34
C THR A 393 3.45 -28.00 -3.14
N PHE A 394 4.13 -27.58 -4.21
CA PHE A 394 5.47 -27.01 -4.11
C PHE A 394 5.49 -25.78 -3.20
N LEU A 395 4.59 -24.81 -3.43
CA LEU A 395 4.53 -23.60 -2.63
C LEU A 395 4.24 -23.93 -1.16
N ALA A 396 3.19 -24.67 -0.84
CA ALA A 396 2.91 -25.02 0.55
C ALA A 396 4.08 -25.78 1.23
N GLY A 397 4.74 -26.69 0.49
CA GLY A 397 5.91 -27.42 0.96
C GLY A 397 7.11 -26.51 1.27
N GLN A 398 7.43 -25.58 0.37
CA GLN A 398 8.53 -24.62 0.56
C GLN A 398 8.27 -23.68 1.73
N ARG A 399 7.03 -23.23 1.93
CA ARG A 399 6.64 -22.43 3.09
C ARG A 399 6.92 -23.19 4.40
N GLY A 400 6.59 -24.48 4.45
CA GLY A 400 6.94 -25.34 5.58
C GLY A 400 8.45 -25.47 5.80
N ALA A 401 9.22 -25.69 4.73
CA ALA A 401 10.67 -25.82 4.80
C ALA A 401 11.36 -24.54 5.30
N VAL A 402 10.96 -23.37 4.79
CA VAL A 402 11.51 -22.07 5.22
C VAL A 402 11.15 -21.79 6.68
N ALA A 403 9.90 -21.98 7.07
CA ALA A 403 9.43 -21.69 8.44
C ALA A 403 10.12 -22.55 9.52
N HIS A 404 10.52 -23.77 9.19
CA HIS A 404 11.18 -24.69 10.11
C HIS A 404 12.72 -24.69 9.98
N GLY A 405 13.30 -23.72 9.26
CA GLY A 405 14.75 -23.59 9.09
C GLY A 405 15.40 -24.66 8.21
N GLY A 406 14.59 -25.42 7.46
CA GLY A 406 15.05 -26.46 6.54
C GLY A 406 15.49 -25.93 5.16
N PHE A 407 15.28 -24.65 4.89
CA PHE A 407 15.68 -24.02 3.63
C PHE A 407 16.99 -23.24 3.82
N SER A 408 18.08 -23.73 3.23
CA SER A 408 19.41 -23.10 3.28
C SER A 408 19.98 -22.76 1.90
N SER A 409 19.19 -22.93 0.84
CA SER A 409 19.59 -22.77 -0.57
C SER A 409 19.01 -21.50 -1.18
N MET A 410 19.47 -21.13 -2.38
CA MET A 410 18.77 -20.15 -3.23
C MET A 410 17.64 -20.85 -4.01
N PHE A 411 16.57 -20.12 -4.33
CA PHE A 411 15.57 -20.61 -5.26
C PHE A 411 16.15 -20.76 -6.66
N THR A 412 15.71 -21.78 -7.41
CA THR A 412 16.03 -21.89 -8.84
C THR A 412 15.13 -20.98 -9.67
N ASP A 413 15.47 -20.74 -10.94
CA ASP A 413 14.60 -19.93 -11.81
C ASP A 413 13.23 -20.61 -12.07
N VAL A 414 13.18 -21.94 -12.03
CA VAL A 414 11.91 -22.71 -12.13
C VAL A 414 11.08 -22.61 -10.84
N ASP A 415 11.73 -22.41 -9.69
CA ASP A 415 11.04 -22.11 -8.43
C ASP A 415 10.51 -20.67 -8.44
N ALA A 416 11.31 -19.74 -8.97
CA ALA A 416 10.96 -18.33 -9.11
C ALA A 416 9.66 -18.16 -9.91
N GLN A 417 9.45 -18.91 -11.01
CA GLN A 417 8.19 -18.85 -11.76
C GLN A 417 6.96 -19.23 -10.93
N LYS A 418 7.09 -20.20 -10.02
CA LYS A 418 5.98 -20.60 -9.13
C LYS A 418 5.74 -19.57 -8.02
N ILE A 419 6.81 -18.96 -7.50
CA ILE A 419 6.71 -17.89 -6.49
C ILE A 419 6.11 -16.63 -7.13
N HIS A 420 6.57 -16.27 -8.31
CA HIS A 420 6.05 -15.15 -9.10
C HIS A 420 4.57 -15.35 -9.45
N PHE A 421 4.16 -16.57 -9.80
CA PHE A 421 2.75 -16.91 -9.96
C PHE A 421 1.93 -16.64 -8.68
N LEU A 422 2.44 -17.00 -7.50
CA LEU A 422 1.77 -16.71 -6.23
C LEU A 422 1.68 -15.20 -5.96
N GLU A 423 2.72 -14.45 -6.31
CA GLU A 423 2.75 -13.00 -6.22
C GLU A 423 1.69 -12.33 -7.11
N ILE A 424 1.63 -12.73 -8.39
CA ILE A 424 0.59 -12.28 -9.34
C ILE A 424 -0.80 -12.65 -8.83
N LEU A 425 -0.98 -13.90 -8.38
CA LEU A 425 -2.25 -14.37 -7.83
C LEU A 425 -2.70 -13.53 -6.63
N THR A 426 -1.78 -13.17 -5.75
CA THR A 426 -2.04 -12.30 -4.59
C THR A 426 -2.51 -10.92 -5.02
N TYR A 427 -1.83 -10.30 -5.97
CA TYR A 427 -2.23 -8.99 -6.50
C TYR A 427 -3.60 -9.08 -7.20
N ALA A 428 -3.86 -10.13 -7.99
CA ALA A 428 -5.15 -10.37 -8.62
C ALA A 428 -6.30 -10.54 -7.61
N GLN A 429 -6.06 -11.19 -6.46
CA GLN A 429 -7.05 -11.27 -5.38
C GLN A 429 -7.40 -9.88 -4.83
N MET A 430 -6.39 -9.02 -4.62
CA MET A 430 -6.60 -7.64 -4.17
C MET A 430 -7.38 -6.84 -5.22
N LEU A 431 -7.04 -6.94 -6.50
CA LEU A 431 -7.77 -6.27 -7.59
C LEU A 431 -9.24 -6.72 -7.66
N LYS A 432 -9.49 -8.03 -7.49
CA LYS A 432 -10.85 -8.57 -7.41
C LYS A 432 -11.62 -8.02 -6.19
N ARG A 433 -10.93 -7.82 -5.06
CA ARG A 433 -11.49 -7.22 -3.84
C ARG A 433 -11.79 -5.73 -4.00
N VAL A 434 -11.00 -5.00 -4.79
CA VAL A 434 -11.31 -3.61 -5.20
C VAL A 434 -12.56 -3.57 -6.09
N GLY A 435 -12.81 -4.64 -6.86
CA GLY A 435 -14.01 -4.80 -7.69
C GLY A 435 -13.74 -4.76 -9.19
N LEU A 436 -12.51 -5.05 -9.63
CA LEU A 436 -12.19 -5.13 -11.05
C LEU A 436 -12.80 -6.39 -11.68
N GLU A 437 -13.18 -6.26 -12.96
CA GLU A 437 -13.61 -7.38 -13.79
C GLU A 437 -12.41 -8.18 -14.30
N ASP A 438 -12.62 -9.46 -14.65
CA ASP A 438 -11.51 -10.38 -14.95
C ASP A 438 -10.61 -9.89 -16.09
N LEU A 439 -11.19 -9.28 -17.14
CA LEU A 439 -10.44 -8.72 -18.27
C LEU A 439 -9.54 -7.55 -17.87
N ASP A 440 -10.03 -6.69 -16.98
CA ASP A 440 -9.28 -5.52 -16.52
C ASP A 440 -8.22 -5.92 -15.50
N ILE A 441 -8.47 -6.95 -14.69
CA ILE A 441 -7.44 -7.60 -13.87
C ILE A 441 -6.30 -8.10 -14.76
N GLU A 442 -6.61 -8.84 -15.83
CA GLU A 442 -5.59 -9.38 -16.75
C GLU A 442 -4.71 -8.28 -17.35
N ARG A 443 -5.32 -7.19 -17.84
CA ARG A 443 -4.60 -6.02 -18.36
C ARG A 443 -3.66 -5.42 -17.32
N VAL A 444 -4.17 -5.23 -16.11
CA VAL A 444 -3.43 -4.64 -15.01
C VAL A 444 -2.25 -5.52 -14.58
N ILE A 445 -2.47 -6.81 -14.31
CA ILE A 445 -1.38 -7.70 -13.88
C ILE A 445 -0.31 -7.80 -14.96
N GLY A 446 -0.70 -7.84 -16.23
CA GLY A 446 0.27 -7.95 -17.29
C GLY A 446 1.08 -6.66 -17.46
N ALA A 447 0.51 -5.49 -17.17
CA ALA A 447 1.22 -4.22 -17.23
C ALA A 447 2.19 -4.08 -16.04
N VAL A 448 1.75 -4.49 -14.85
CA VAL A 448 2.55 -4.44 -13.63
C VAL A 448 3.68 -5.47 -13.63
N PHE A 449 3.40 -6.72 -14.02
CA PHE A 449 4.36 -7.83 -13.93
C PHE A 449 5.02 -8.20 -15.26
N CYS A 450 4.78 -7.44 -16.33
CA CYS A 450 5.28 -7.71 -17.68
C CYS A 450 4.94 -9.11 -18.21
N CYS A 451 3.84 -9.71 -17.75
CA CYS A 451 3.37 -11.03 -18.19
C CYS A 451 2.26 -10.93 -19.25
N ASN A 452 2.30 -9.87 -20.07
CA ASN A 452 1.15 -9.39 -20.82
C ASN A 452 0.99 -10.03 -22.21
N TYR A 453 -0.06 -10.83 -22.38
CA TYR A 453 -0.57 -11.27 -23.68
C TYR A 453 -1.39 -10.17 -24.38
N VAL A 454 -2.26 -9.47 -23.63
CA VAL A 454 -3.24 -8.51 -24.18
C VAL A 454 -2.59 -7.27 -24.80
N LEU A 455 -1.61 -6.64 -24.14
CA LEU A 455 -0.86 -5.51 -24.73
C LEU A 455 -0.06 -5.91 -25.98
N SER A 456 0.42 -7.16 -26.03
CA SER A 456 1.14 -7.67 -27.21
C SER A 456 0.23 -7.92 -28.42
N GLN A 457 -1.07 -8.10 -28.19
CA GLN A 457 -2.11 -8.27 -29.21
C GLN A 457 -2.67 -6.92 -29.69
N GLU A 458 -2.88 -5.97 -28.78
CA GLU A 458 -3.40 -4.62 -29.13
C GLU A 458 -2.38 -3.77 -29.92
N GLN A 459 -1.07 -4.04 -29.79
CA GLN A 459 -0.03 -3.43 -30.64
C GLN A 459 0.09 -4.06 -32.05
N ARG A 460 -0.66 -5.13 -32.35
CA ARG A 460 -0.68 -5.80 -33.67
C ARG A 460 -1.86 -5.39 -34.55
N ILE A 461 -2.73 -4.51 -34.06
CA ILE A 461 -3.82 -3.85 -34.80
C ILE A 461 -3.39 -2.40 -35.04
#